data_AF-A0A5C6MJT1-F1
#
_entry.id   AF-A0A5C6MJT1-F1
#
_cell.length_a   1.000
_cell.length_b   1.000
_cell.length_c   1.000
_cell.angle_alpha   90.00
_cell.angle_beta   90.00
_cell.angle_gamma   90.00
#
_symmetry.space_group_name_H-M   'P 1'
#
loop_
_entity.id
_entity.type
_entity.pdbx_description
1 polymer ?
#
loop_
_entity_poly.entity_id
_entity_poly.type
_entity_poly.pdbx_seq_one_letter_code
_entity_poly.pdbx_strand_id
1 'polypeptide(L)'
;MAEAGRRVQPNVGRTTVSSIIQTFRRENRGGRGRIFTPQQEMAICNIVVENNAITLREIQTTILQDNDTFANIQTVSISTIDRVLKKQHMRMKQLYTVPFERNGERVKELRYHFVQ
;
A
#
# COMPACT_ATOMS: atom_id res chain seq x y z
N MET A 1 -23.54 31.13 -33.45
CA MET A 1 -23.67 30.09 -32.41
C MET A 1 -24.25 28.83 -33.07
N ALA A 2 -23.66 27.65 -32.77
CA ALA A 2 -24.03 26.29 -33.19
C ALA A 2 -23.34 25.69 -34.44
N GLU A 3 -22.13 25.16 -34.27
CA GLU A 3 -21.64 24.02 -35.09
C GLU A 3 -20.96 22.96 -34.19
N ALA A 4 -21.63 22.58 -33.09
CA ALA A 4 -21.22 21.45 -32.27
C ALA A 4 -22.17 20.28 -32.57
N GLY A 5 -21.84 19.47 -33.58
CA GLY A 5 -22.69 18.33 -33.93
C GLY A 5 -22.36 17.52 -35.19
N ARG A 6 -21.39 17.93 -36.02
CA ARG A 6 -20.96 17.07 -37.13
C ARG A 6 -20.23 15.86 -36.57
N ARG A 7 -20.88 14.69 -36.64
CA ARG A 7 -20.25 13.40 -36.38
C ARG A 7 -19.20 13.16 -37.45
N VAL A 8 -17.93 13.39 -37.09
CA VAL A 8 -16.79 12.98 -37.93
C VAL A 8 -16.91 11.48 -38.12
N GLN A 9 -17.05 11.03 -39.36
CA GLN A 9 -17.02 9.61 -39.68
C GLN A 9 -15.56 9.17 -39.58
N PRO A 10 -15.21 8.26 -38.66
CA PRO A 10 -13.84 7.77 -38.57
C PRO A 10 -13.52 6.95 -39.83
N ASN A 11 -12.28 7.06 -40.35
CA ASN A 11 -11.77 6.20 -41.42
C ASN A 11 -11.46 4.80 -40.87
N VAL A 12 -12.50 4.14 -40.36
CA VAL A 12 -12.43 2.89 -39.62
C VAL A 12 -13.68 2.08 -39.94
N GLY A 13 -13.50 0.79 -40.25
CA GLY A 13 -14.61 -0.09 -40.60
C GLY A 13 -15.65 -0.24 -39.48
N ARG A 14 -16.92 -0.41 -39.85
CA ARG A 14 -18.05 -0.52 -38.91
C ARG A 14 -17.87 -1.64 -37.87
N THR A 15 -17.25 -2.76 -38.26
CA THR A 15 -16.91 -3.88 -37.38
C THR A 15 -15.85 -3.50 -36.35
N THR A 16 -14.81 -2.80 -36.77
CA THR A 16 -13.76 -2.26 -35.90
C THR A 16 -14.31 -1.24 -34.91
N VAL A 17 -15.18 -0.33 -35.37
CA VAL A 17 -15.89 0.62 -34.48
C VAL A 17 -16.73 -0.12 -33.44
N SER A 18 -17.47 -1.16 -33.85
CA SER A 18 -18.25 -1.99 -32.93
C SER A 18 -17.37 -2.69 -31.89
N SER A 19 -16.22 -3.23 -32.32
CA SER A 19 -15.26 -3.88 -31.41
C SER A 19 -14.68 -2.88 -30.41
N ILE A 20 -14.28 -1.69 -30.86
CA ILE A 20 -13.75 -0.63 -29.97
C ILE A 20 -14.80 -0.22 -28.93
N ILE A 21 -16.05 0.00 -29.34
CA ILE A 21 -17.13 0.37 -28.42
C ILE A 21 -17.41 -0.76 -27.43
N GLN A 22 -17.39 -2.02 -27.89
CA GLN A 22 -17.63 -3.18 -27.04
C GLN A 22 -16.50 -3.37 -26.03
N THR A 23 -15.24 -3.24 -26.47
CA THR A 23 -14.05 -3.25 -25.62
C THR A 23 -14.09 -2.11 -24.63
N PHE A 24 -14.35 -0.88 -25.07
CA PHE A 24 -14.50 0.28 -24.18
C PHE A 24 -15.59 0.06 -23.13
N ARG A 25 -16.77 -0.47 -23.50
CA ARG A 25 -17.84 -0.78 -22.53
C ARG A 25 -17.48 -1.92 -21.57
N ARG A 26 -16.61 -2.85 -21.97
CA ARG A 26 -16.15 -3.99 -21.16
C ARG A 26 -15.00 -3.60 -20.25
N GLU A 27 -14.02 -2.87 -20.77
CA GLU A 27 -12.78 -2.48 -20.09
C GLU A 27 -12.95 -1.26 -19.18
N ASN A 28 -13.94 -0.39 -19.43
CA ASN A 28 -14.30 0.66 -18.46
C ASN A 28 -15.03 0.11 -17.22
N ARG A 29 -15.11 -1.21 -17.04
CA ARG A 29 -15.59 -1.83 -15.81
C ARG A 29 -14.43 -2.05 -14.83
N GLY A 30 -13.76 -0.96 -14.46
CA GLY A 30 -12.83 -0.93 -13.33
C GLY A 30 -11.56 -1.78 -13.47
N GLY A 31 -10.46 -1.31 -12.90
CA GLY A 31 -9.20 -2.05 -12.88
C GLY A 31 -9.27 -3.35 -12.04
N ARG A 32 -8.11 -4.00 -11.89
CA ARG A 32 -7.93 -5.17 -11.02
C ARG A 32 -8.59 -4.92 -9.65
N GLY A 33 -9.41 -5.87 -9.21
CA GLY A 33 -10.17 -5.79 -7.95
C GLY A 33 -9.27 -5.52 -6.74
N ARG A 34 -9.85 -4.94 -5.68
CA ARG A 34 -9.14 -4.65 -4.43
C ARG A 34 -8.62 -5.95 -3.81
N ILE A 35 -7.36 -5.94 -3.36
CA ILE A 35 -6.76 -7.09 -2.66
C ILE A 35 -7.37 -7.25 -1.26
N PHE A 36 -7.54 -6.13 -0.55
CA PHE A 36 -8.13 -6.10 0.78
C PHE A 36 -9.59 -5.68 0.73
N THR A 37 -10.40 -6.33 1.57
CA THR A 37 -11.74 -5.84 1.91
C THR A 37 -11.64 -4.58 2.78
N PRO A 38 -12.68 -3.74 2.86
CA PRO A 38 -12.70 -2.60 3.78
C PRO A 38 -12.43 -3.00 5.25
N GLN A 39 -12.93 -4.15 5.67
CA GLN A 39 -12.71 -4.71 7.01
C GLN A 39 -11.23 -5.04 7.23
N GLN A 40 -10.59 -5.66 6.24
CA GLN A 40 -9.15 -5.95 6.27
C GLN A 40 -8.30 -4.68 6.26
N GLU A 41 -8.68 -3.65 5.49
CA GLU A 41 -8.01 -2.35 5.54
C GLU A 41 -8.05 -1.74 6.95
N MET A 42 -9.19 -1.86 7.65
CA MET A 42 -9.32 -1.39 9.04
C MET A 42 -8.48 -2.22 10.01
N ALA A 43 -8.42 -3.55 9.84
CA ALA A 43 -7.56 -4.41 10.65
C ALA A 43 -6.07 -4.04 10.48
N ILE A 44 -5.63 -3.71 9.27
CA ILE A 44 -4.28 -3.19 9.01
C ILE A 44 -4.04 -1.89 9.76
N CYS A 45 -5.01 -0.97 9.79
CA CYS A 45 -4.91 0.26 10.57
C CYS A 45 -4.81 -0.02 12.06
N ASN A 46 -5.59 -0.96 12.60
CA ASN A 46 -5.56 -1.32 14.02
C ASN A 46 -4.18 -1.83 14.45
N ILE A 47 -3.53 -2.66 13.63
CA ILE A 47 -2.15 -3.12 13.88
C ILE A 47 -1.18 -1.92 14.07
N VAL A 48 -1.32 -0.88 13.24
CA VAL A 48 -0.49 0.33 13.34
C VAL A 48 -0.88 1.20 14.54
N VAL A 49 -2.17 1.25 14.90
CA VAL A 49 -2.63 1.99 16.09
C VAL A 49 -2.09 1.34 17.38
N GLU A 50 -2.14 0.02 17.46
CA GLU A 50 -1.65 -0.76 18.60
C GLU A 50 -0.13 -0.63 18.77
N ASN A 51 0.62 -0.67 17.67
CA ASN A 51 2.06 -0.47 17.67
C ASN A 51 2.50 0.44 16.51
N ASN A 52 2.49 1.75 16.74
CA ASN A 52 2.84 2.72 15.70
C ASN A 52 4.33 2.70 15.28
N ALA A 53 5.16 1.95 15.99
CA ALA A 53 6.57 1.71 15.67
C ALA A 53 6.79 0.51 14.73
N ILE A 54 5.73 -0.25 14.43
CA ILE A 54 5.79 -1.43 13.56
C ILE A 54 6.23 -1.06 12.15
N THR A 55 7.02 -1.94 11.53
CA THR A 55 7.47 -1.79 10.14
C THR A 55 6.49 -2.43 9.16
N LEU A 56 6.50 -1.99 7.90
CA LEU A 56 5.66 -2.60 6.86
C LEU A 56 5.93 -4.10 6.64
N ARG A 57 7.17 -4.56 6.92
CA ARG A 57 7.54 -5.97 6.80
C ARG A 57 6.95 -6.79 7.94
N GLU A 58 6.91 -6.25 9.15
CA GLU A 58 6.25 -6.88 10.28
C GLU A 58 4.74 -6.94 10.04
N ILE A 59 4.11 -5.85 9.59
CA ILE A 59 2.69 -5.85 9.19
C ILE A 59 2.42 -6.94 8.14
N GLN A 60 3.27 -7.04 7.11
CA GLN A 60 3.16 -8.09 6.09
C GLN A 60 3.22 -9.49 6.71
N THR A 61 4.13 -9.71 7.66
CA THR A 61 4.28 -11.00 8.35
C THR A 61 3.04 -11.31 9.20
N THR A 62 2.54 -10.33 9.95
CA THR A 62 1.30 -10.46 10.74
C THR A 62 0.11 -10.83 9.86
N ILE A 63 -0.06 -10.16 8.72
CA ILE A 63 -1.13 -10.46 7.75
C ILE A 63 -1.02 -11.89 7.23
N LEU A 64 0.18 -12.35 6.88
CA LEU A 64 0.39 -13.69 6.31
C LEU A 64 0.29 -14.81 7.35
N GLN A 65 0.42 -14.49 8.65
CA GLN A 65 0.29 -15.45 9.75
C GLN A 65 -1.13 -15.49 10.34
N ASP A 66 -1.96 -14.49 10.06
CA ASP A 66 -3.35 -14.41 10.51
C ASP A 66 -4.26 -15.28 9.64
N ASN A 67 -4.68 -16.42 10.22
CA ASN A 67 -5.54 -17.41 9.58
C ASN A 67 -7.05 -17.13 9.74
N ASP A 68 -7.42 -15.98 10.30
CA ASP A 68 -8.83 -15.61 10.53
C ASP A 68 -9.21 -14.41 9.64
N THR A 69 -8.70 -13.21 9.97
CA THR A 69 -9.09 -11.97 9.25
C THR A 69 -8.52 -11.93 7.83
N PHE A 70 -7.34 -12.52 7.62
CA PHE A 70 -6.60 -12.49 6.35
C PHE A 70 -6.46 -13.87 5.69
N ALA A 71 -7.31 -14.83 6.05
CA ALA A 71 -7.25 -16.22 5.54
C ALA A 71 -7.25 -16.33 4.00
N ASN A 72 -7.86 -15.36 3.30
CA ASN A 72 -7.90 -15.31 1.83
C ASN A 72 -6.66 -14.67 1.18
N ILE A 73 -5.67 -14.23 1.96
CA ILE A 73 -4.47 -13.53 1.49
C ILE A 73 -3.26 -14.44 1.63
N GLN A 74 -2.88 -15.11 0.54
CA GLN A 74 -1.69 -15.97 0.52
C GLN A 74 -0.38 -15.20 0.29
N THR A 75 -0.46 -14.09 -0.44
CA THR A 75 0.69 -13.23 -0.75
C THR A 75 0.23 -11.79 -0.81
N VAL A 76 1.03 -10.87 -0.27
CA VAL A 76 0.79 -9.44 -0.42
C VAL A 76 2.11 -8.70 -0.51
N SER A 77 2.17 -7.63 -1.32
CA SER A 77 3.35 -6.77 -1.40
C SER A 77 3.34 -5.69 -0.30
N ILE A 78 4.54 -5.32 0.17
CA ILE A 78 4.74 -4.17 1.06
C ILE A 78 4.11 -2.89 0.51
N SER A 79 4.20 -2.66 -0.80
CA SER A 79 3.60 -1.51 -1.47
C SER A 79 2.08 -1.48 -1.42
N THR A 80 1.42 -2.65 -1.37
CA THR A 80 -0.03 -2.73 -1.21
C THR A 80 -0.44 -2.29 0.18
N ILE A 81 0.29 -2.73 1.21
CA ILE A 81 0.08 -2.32 2.60
C ILE A 81 0.32 -0.81 2.75
N ASP A 82 1.44 -0.30 2.22
CA ASP A 82 1.75 1.14 2.22
C ASP A 82 0.63 1.98 1.56
N ARG A 83 0.07 1.50 0.45
CA ARG A 83 -1.04 2.17 -0.23
C ARG A 83 -2.31 2.19 0.62
N VAL A 84 -2.62 1.13 1.35
CA VAL A 84 -3.76 1.10 2.29
C VAL A 84 -3.57 2.13 3.38
N LEU A 85 -2.39 2.17 4.02
CA LEU A 85 -2.10 3.13 5.09
C LEU A 85 -2.20 4.58 4.60
N LYS A 86 -1.62 4.89 3.44
CA LYS A 86 -1.72 6.22 2.82
C LYS A 86 -3.16 6.63 2.51
N LYS A 87 -3.96 5.70 2.00
CA LYS A 87 -5.39 5.92 1.70
C LYS A 87 -6.18 6.25 2.97
N GLN A 88 -5.82 5.65 4.10
CA GLN A 88 -6.42 5.90 5.41
C GLN A 88 -5.75 7.04 6.19
N HIS A 89 -4.86 7.81 5.53
CA HIS A 89 -4.10 8.90 6.13
C HIS A 89 -3.29 8.52 7.38
N MET A 90 -2.88 7.25 7.47
CA MET A 90 -2.07 6.73 8.57
C MET A 90 -0.59 7.07 8.37
N ARG A 91 0.07 7.53 9.43
CA ARG A 91 1.51 7.80 9.45
C ARG A 91 2.19 7.01 10.56
N MET A 92 3.07 6.10 10.17
CA MET A 92 3.89 5.33 11.11
C MET A 92 5.00 6.19 11.72
N LYS A 93 5.36 5.93 12.98
CA LYS A 93 6.52 6.56 13.60
C LYS A 93 7.79 6.00 12.97
N GLN A 94 8.64 6.90 12.47
CA GLN A 94 9.99 6.53 12.08
C GLN A 94 10.85 6.43 13.35
N LEU A 95 11.18 5.21 13.76
CA LEU A 95 12.19 4.98 14.80
C LEU A 95 13.57 5.20 14.17
N TYR A 96 14.30 6.18 14.68
CA TYR A 96 15.71 6.33 14.36
C TYR A 96 16.51 5.40 15.26
N THR A 97 17.06 4.33 14.69
CA THR A 97 18.06 3.52 15.37
C THR A 97 19.39 4.28 15.31
N VAL A 98 19.93 4.65 16.46
CA VAL A 98 21.24 5.31 16.53
C VAL A 98 22.29 4.28 16.10
N PRO A 99 22.99 4.46 14.95
CA PRO A 99 23.83 3.41 14.35
C PRO A 99 25.10 3.08 15.15
N PHE A 100 25.38 3.84 16.21
CA PHE A 100 26.60 3.74 16.98
C PHE A 100 26.26 3.46 18.44
N GLU A 101 26.95 2.47 19.02
CA GLU A 101 26.90 2.12 20.44
C GLU A 101 27.40 3.24 21.38
N ARG A 102 27.42 4.52 20.98
CA ARG A 102 27.97 5.64 21.80
C ARG A 102 27.30 5.77 23.18
N ASN A 103 26.12 5.19 23.36
CA ASN A 103 25.39 5.16 24.63
C ASN A 103 25.15 3.74 25.17
N GLY A 104 25.82 2.72 24.64
CA GLY A 104 25.82 1.39 25.23
C GLY A 104 26.62 1.38 26.54
N GLU A 105 26.19 0.59 27.52
CA GLU A 105 26.83 0.52 28.85
C GLU A 105 28.34 0.27 28.75
N ARG A 106 28.76 -0.67 27.88
CA ARG A 106 30.17 -0.94 27.58
C ARG A 106 30.95 0.30 27.12
N VAL A 107 30.36 1.15 26.29
CA VAL A 107 31.02 2.37 25.78
C VAL A 107 31.04 3.48 26.85
N LYS A 108 30.04 3.51 27.74
CA LYS A 108 30.04 4.39 28.91
C LYS A 108 31.14 4.00 29.89
N GLU A 109 31.31 2.70 30.19
CA GLU A 109 32.39 2.18 31.04
C GLU A 109 33.77 2.53 30.47
N LEU A 110 34.00 2.33 29.17
CA LEU A 110 35.25 2.68 28.51
C LEU A 110 35.60 4.18 28.60
N ARG A 111 34.60 5.07 28.65
CA ARG A 111 34.84 6.52 28.87
C ARG A 111 35.31 6.82 30.29
N TYR A 112 34.79 6.13 31.30
CA TYR A 112 35.26 6.31 32.68
C TYR A 112 36.75 5.95 32.82
N HIS A 113 37.21 4.93 32.10
CA HIS A 113 38.62 4.53 32.12
C HIS A 113 39.57 5.49 31.40
N PHE A 114 39.09 6.31 30.46
CA PHE A 114 39.91 7.24 29.69
C PHE A 114 40.00 8.67 30.28
N VAL A 115 39.24 8.96 31.35
CA VAL A 115 39.18 10.28 32.01
C VAL A 115 40.03 10.33 33.29
N GLN A 116 40.78 9.26 33.62
CA GLN A 116 41.86 9.27 34.62
C GLN A 116 43.17 9.75 34.00
#